data_AF-A0A7H4PIV3-F1
#
_entry.id   AF-A0A7H4PIV3-F1
#
_cell.length_a   1.000
_cell.length_b   1.000
_cell.length_c   1.000
_cell.angle_alpha   90.00
_cell.angle_beta   90.00
_cell.angle_gamma   90.00
#
_symmetry.space_group_name_H-M   'P 1'
#
loop_
_entity.id
_entity.type
_entity.pdbx_description
1 polymer ?
#
loop_
_entity_poly.entity_id
_entity_poly.type
_entity_poly.pdbx_seq_one_letter_code
_entity_poly.pdbx_strand_id
1 'polypeptide(L)' 'MLAVLLTAIEGKSAAELLAQDPLALFDALGLRGQLSASRSQGLSALSEAVLAAAREVEV' A
#
# COMPACT_ATOMS: atom_id res chain seq x y z
N MET A 1 9.88 -3.86 3.10
CA MET A 1 8.73 -2.95 2.95
C MET A 1 7.93 -3.29 1.71
N LEU A 2 8.55 -3.31 0.53
CA LEU A 2 7.87 -3.76 -0.69
C LEU A 2 7.17 -5.12 -0.53
N ALA A 3 7.85 -6.14 0.02
CA ALA A 3 7.23 -7.45 0.25
C ALA A 3 5.97 -7.39 1.14
N VAL A 4 5.97 -6.56 2.19
CA VAL A 4 4.79 -6.40 3.09
C VAL A 4 3.65 -5.71 2.35
N LEU A 5 3.95 -4.69 1.54
CA LEU A 5 2.94 -4.05 0.69
C LEU A 5 2.38 -5.04 -0.34
N LEU A 6 3.23 -5.80 -1.01
CA LEU A 6 2.81 -6.83 -1.96
C LEU A 6 1.88 -7.86 -1.28
N THR A 7 2.24 -8.36 -0.09
CA THR A 7 1.35 -9.24 0.69
C THR A 7 0.00 -8.60 1.00
N ALA A 8 -0.05 -7.29 1.25
CA ALA A 8 -1.30 -6.60 1.54
C ALA A 8 -2.21 -6.43 0.32
N ILE A 9 -1.68 -6.51 -0.90
CA ILE A 9 -2.42 -6.21 -2.14
C ILE A 9 -2.55 -7.41 -3.08
N GLU A 10 -1.76 -8.46 -2.88
CA GLU A 10 -1.74 -9.67 -3.69
C GLU A 10 -3.13 -10.31 -3.79
N GLY A 11 -3.55 -10.66 -5.01
CA GLY A 11 -4.82 -11.33 -5.28
C GLY A 11 -6.08 -10.47 -5.13
N LYS A 12 -5.96 -9.17 -4.81
CA LYS A 12 -7.10 -8.24 -4.74
C LYS A 12 -7.46 -7.69 -6.11
N SER A 13 -8.76 -7.52 -6.34
CA SER A 13 -9.29 -6.77 -7.49
C SER A 13 -9.04 -5.27 -7.35
N ALA A 14 -9.14 -4.53 -8.46
CA ALA A 14 -9.01 -3.07 -8.46
C ALA A 14 -10.00 -2.40 -7.48
N ALA A 15 -11.28 -2.81 -7.50
CA ALA A 15 -12.29 -2.31 -6.59
C ALA A 15 -11.95 -2.57 -5.11
N GLU A 16 -11.41 -3.75 -4.78
CA GLU A 16 -10.97 -4.07 -3.42
C GLU A 16 -9.76 -3.24 -2.98
N LEU A 17 -8.84 -2.95 -3.90
CA LEU A 17 -7.67 -2.10 -3.63
C LEU A 17 -8.08 -0.64 -3.40
N LEU A 18 -9.08 -0.14 -4.12
CA LEU A 18 -9.58 1.22 -3.97
C LEU A 18 -10.46 1.40 -2.71
N ALA A 19 -11.08 0.32 -2.24
CA ALA A 19 -11.90 0.32 -1.03
C ALA A 19 -11.11 0.17 0.28
N GLN A 20 -9.81 -0.11 0.22
CA GLN A 20 -8.97 -0.42 1.40
C GLN A 20 -7.75 0.50 1.46
N ASP A 21 -7.24 0.77 2.67
CA ASP A 21 -5.92 1.40 2.84
C ASP A 21 -4.81 0.36 2.58
N PRO A 22 -3.96 0.51 1.54
CA PRO A 22 -2.85 -0.41 1.26
C PRO A 22 -1.83 -0.51 2.40
N LEU A 23 -1.79 0.50 3.28
CA LEU A 23 -0.85 0.57 4.40
C LEU A 23 -1.39 0.00 5.71
N ALA A 24 -2.64 -0.46 5.75
CA ALA A 24 -3.26 -1.00 6.97
C ALA A 24 -2.47 -2.18 7.57
N LEU A 25 -1.83 -3.01 6.73
CA LEU A 25 -0.98 -4.10 7.21
C LEU A 25 0.28 -3.60 7.94
N PHE A 26 0.82 -2.44 7.56
CA PHE A 26 1.96 -1.84 8.26
C PHE A 26 1.58 -1.34 9.66
N ASP A 27 0.35 -0.84 9.81
CA ASP A 27 -0.19 -0.44 11.11
C ASP A 27 -0.43 -1.65 12.00
N ALA A 28 -1.06 -2.70 11.46
CA ALA A 28 -1.29 -3.96 12.17
C ALA A 28 0.01 -4.62 12.65
N LEU A 29 1.10 -4.48 11.89
CA LEU A 29 2.42 -5.00 12.23
C LEU A 29 3.24 -4.02 13.11
N GLY A 30 2.71 -2.85 13.45
CA GLY A 30 3.42 -1.83 14.24
C GLY A 30 4.65 -1.24 13.54
N LEU A 31 4.75 -1.39 12.22
CA LEU A 31 5.93 -1.00 11.45
C LEU A 31 5.97 0.50 11.17
N ARG A 32 4.79 1.14 11.02
CA ARG A 32 4.68 2.53 10.52
C ARG A 32 5.38 3.54 11.42
N GLY A 33 5.31 3.35 12.75
CA GLY A 33 5.96 4.24 13.74
C GLY A 33 7.47 4.06 13.90
N GLN A 34 8.06 3.02 13.32
CA GLN A 34 9.51 2.70 13.43
C GLN A 34 10.31 3.15 12.19
N LEU A 35 9.64 3.81 11.24
CA LEU A 35 10.25 4.21 9.98
C LEU A 35 10.88 5.59 10.09
N SER A 36 12.06 5.73 9.48
CA SER A 36 12.63 7.05 9.24
C SER A 36 11.77 7.82 8.23
N ALA A 37 11.87 9.16 8.25
CA ALA A 37 11.10 10.02 7.35
C ALA A 37 11.24 9.65 5.86
N SER A 38 12.46 9.29 5.41
CA SER A 38 12.71 8.84 4.04
C SER A 38 12.00 7.51 3.71
N ARG A 39 11.97 6.56 4.66
CA ARG A 39 11.28 5.28 4.48
C ARG A 39 9.76 5.45 4.45
N SER A 40 9.22 6.32 5.30
CA SER A 40 7.80 6.66 5.31
C SER A 40 7.38 7.32 4.01
N GLN A 41 8.17 8.25 3.47
CA GLN A 41 7.93 8.84 2.15
C GLN A 41 7.93 7.79 1.03
N GLY A 42 8.92 6.90 1.02
CA GLY A 42 8.96 5.80 0.04
C GLY A 42 7.74 4.89 0.15
N LEU A 43 7.28 4.59 1.36
CA LEU A 43 6.09 3.78 1.59
C LEU A 43 4.81 4.46 1.06
N SER A 44 4.64 5.76 1.35
CA SER A 44 3.51 6.53 0.82
C SER A 44 3.52 6.58 -0.70
N ALA A 45 4.68 6.79 -1.32
CA ALA A 45 4.81 6.81 -2.79
C ALA A 45 4.42 5.46 -3.42
N LEU A 46 4.80 4.35 -2.79
CA LEU A 46 4.40 3.02 -3.25
C LEU A 46 2.89 2.79 -3.09
N SER A 47 2.29 3.25 -1.99
CA SER A 47 0.84 3.17 -1.79
C SER A 47 0.07 3.93 -2.88
N GLU A 48 0.51 5.15 -3.20
CA GLU A 48 -0.10 5.95 -4.26
C GLU A 48 0.05 5.28 -5.63
N ALA A 49 1.21 4.68 -5.92
CA ALA A 49 1.42 3.95 -7.18
C ALA A 49 0.45 2.75 -7.32
N VAL A 50 0.19 2.02 -6.24
CA VAL A 50 -0.81 0.92 -6.24
C VAL A 50 -2.21 1.45 -6.52
N LEU A 51 -2.62 2.53 -5.85
CA LEU A 51 -3.96 3.12 -6.04
C LEU A 51 -4.11 3.71 -7.45
N ALA A 52 -3.05 4.30 -8.01
CA ALA A 52 -3.05 4.76 -9.40
C ALA A 52 -3.24 3.59 -10.37
N ALA A 53 -2.48 2.51 -10.21
CA ALA A 53 -2.62 1.31 -11.04
C ALA A 53 -4.03 0.69 -10.93
N ALA A 54 -4.61 0.63 -9.73
CA ALA A 54 -5.97 0.14 -9.55
C ALA A 54 -7.02 1.01 -10.28
N ARG A 55 -6.87 2.35 -10.24
CA ARG A 55 -7.73 3.27 -10.99
C ARG A 55 -7.62 3.08 -12.49
N GLU A 56 -6.43 2.85 -13.03
CA GLU A 56 -6.22 2.64 -14.48
C GLU A 56 -6.91 1.38 -15.00
N VAL A 57 -7.11 0.35 -14.16
CA VAL A 57 -7.76 -0.92 -14.55
C VAL A 57 -9.29 -0.83 -14.55
N GLU A 58 -9.87 0.13 -13.82
CA GLU A 58 -11.33 0.34 -13.80
C GLU A 58 -11.88 1.16 -14.98
N VAL A 59 -11.01 1.74 -15.83
CA VAL A 59 -11.38 2.57 -16.99
C VAL A 59 -11.43 1.74 -18.27
#